data_AF-A0A094ATS0-F1
#
_entry.id   AF-A0A094ATS0-F1
#
_cell.length_a   1.000
_cell.length_b   1.000
_cell.length_c   1.000
_cell.angle_alpha   90.00
_cell.angle_beta   90.00
_cell.angle_gamma   90.00
#
_symmetry.space_group_name_H-M   'P 1'
#
loop_
_entity.id
_entity.type
_entity.pdbx_description
1 polymer ?
#
loop_
_entity_poly.entity_id
_entity_poly.type
_entity_poly.pdbx_seq_one_letter_code
_entity_poly.pdbx_strand_id
1 'polypeptide(L)'
;MSTPTTFANVSGDDFLPPVNQLAILDVFFPGFSTVSAGLSKYLQIDISFYLPFIVICGIVIYASNYVSEHLWSSLQHYLMSTADIRIDDEMYNYVMGWVTQQKFSQANRRFIASTNINSRSWLLWYENREDERDREGVDDIDENGIPIAKHRHRKLRYTPGLGTHIFWYKGRLMVFRRSAPSSRGYVPISEREEISISSFGRDPTKLKELLNECRKLFLDSDEDKTVIFRGGNKPGTMSETAWVRSTARVSRPMSTVVMDESTKADLLADMRDYLHPHTQRWYWNRGIPYRRGYLLYGAPGTGKSSLSLAIAGYFKLKIYIVSLNSPSMNEESLGTLFSELPQRCVVLLEDIDTAGLTNARNSEASEDEAAVKKVQKDPSQPPSLVVGAPAAGRISLSALLNVLDGVSSQEGRILIMTTNHIDKLDEALIRPGRVDMTIQFQLSDAAMMRTLFTSIFTTLEGDFPQAKTTMRDSHSNGSLQNGRAKSISAEKSSGDEQNADEEEEHRKLEAKKIEDLAESFTRAMPEGVFSPAEVQGYLLKHKRSPEIAAREAAKWAKDTIEERKKKKEEEERKTRKRLEDAQVAVMTAQAAAEKRIEAGKKAEDDKKDSDDS
;
A
#
# COMPACT_ATOMS: atom_id res chain seq x y z
N MET A 1 129.08 1.65 7.96
CA MET A 1 128.81 3.06 7.62
C MET A 1 127.32 3.16 7.28
N SER A 2 126.47 3.95 7.93
CA SER A 2 126.57 4.76 9.17
C SER A 2 125.15 4.94 9.74
N THR A 3 125.00 5.09 11.06
CA THR A 3 123.71 5.34 11.75
C THR A 3 123.34 6.83 11.76
N PRO A 4 122.16 7.30 12.27
CA PRO A 4 120.91 6.64 12.73
C PRO A 4 119.65 7.14 11.92
N THR A 5 118.36 6.87 12.20
CA THR A 5 117.51 7.34 13.34
C THR A 5 116.06 6.78 13.26
N THR A 6 115.38 6.62 14.42
CA THR A 6 113.93 6.37 14.63
C THR A 6 113.05 7.63 14.37
N PHE A 7 111.70 7.64 14.33
CA PHE A 7 110.58 6.69 14.59
C PHE A 7 109.60 6.69 13.36
N ALA A 8 108.40 6.09 13.28
CA ALA A 8 107.49 5.39 14.22
C ALA A 8 106.59 4.35 13.49
N ASN A 9 105.58 3.78 14.18
CA ASN A 9 104.45 3.03 13.61
C ASN A 9 103.16 3.87 13.64
N VAL A 10 102.24 3.67 12.68
CA VAL A 10 100.83 3.21 12.89
C VAL A 10 100.10 3.15 11.54
N SER A 11 99.27 2.11 11.39
CA SER A 11 98.39 1.81 10.26
C SER A 11 97.26 2.83 10.04
N GLY A 12 96.90 3.08 8.77
CA GLY A 12 95.69 3.81 8.40
C GLY A 12 94.78 2.95 7.51
N ASP A 13 93.59 2.62 8.02
CA ASP A 13 92.48 2.12 7.21
C ASP A 13 91.76 3.31 6.55
N ASP A 14 91.71 3.33 5.22
CA ASP A 14 90.95 4.35 4.47
C ASP A 14 89.44 4.08 4.56
N PHE A 15 88.77 4.80 5.46
CA PHE A 15 87.31 4.81 5.56
C PHE A 15 86.65 5.84 4.63
N LEU A 16 85.50 5.45 4.06
CA LEU A 16 84.64 6.26 3.20
C LEU A 16 84.20 7.58 3.87
N PRO A 17 83.94 8.66 3.09
CA PRO A 17 83.46 9.92 3.64
C PRO A 17 82.06 9.77 4.27
N PRO A 18 81.73 10.55 5.32
CA PRO A 18 80.44 10.47 5.99
C PRO A 18 79.32 10.96 5.07
N VAL A 19 78.36 10.08 4.78
CA VAL A 19 77.17 10.42 3.98
C VAL A 19 76.25 11.33 4.81
N ASN A 20 76.08 12.57 4.35
CA ASN A 20 75.18 13.53 5.00
C ASN A 20 73.73 13.02 5.00
N GLN A 21 73.23 12.60 6.17
CA GLN A 21 71.88 12.04 6.33
C GLN A 21 70.77 13.02 5.87
N LEU A 22 71.01 14.32 5.98
CA LEU A 22 70.13 15.39 5.49
C LEU A 22 69.88 15.33 3.98
N ALA A 23 70.87 14.90 3.18
CA ALA A 23 70.75 14.83 1.72
C ALA A 23 69.88 13.67 1.25
N ILE A 24 69.79 12.58 2.04
CA ILE A 24 68.89 11.45 1.75
C ILE A 24 67.43 11.84 2.02
N LEU A 25 67.18 12.65 3.04
CA LEU A 25 65.82 13.08 3.40
C LEU A 25 65.21 14.05 2.38
N ASP A 26 66.02 14.92 1.74
CA ASP A 26 65.56 15.78 0.64
C ASP A 26 65.10 14.99 -0.61
N VAL A 27 65.53 13.73 -0.78
CA VAL A 27 65.05 12.86 -1.87
C VAL A 27 63.61 12.38 -1.63
N PHE A 28 63.24 12.15 -0.37
CA PHE A 28 61.88 11.73 0.01
C PHE A 28 60.95 12.92 0.31
N PHE A 29 61.51 14.04 0.76
CA PHE A 29 60.78 15.26 1.14
C PHE A 29 61.53 16.50 0.60
N PRO A 30 61.32 16.87 -0.68
CA PRO A 30 62.09 17.96 -1.29
C PRO A 30 61.85 19.30 -0.60
N GLY A 31 62.94 19.94 -0.14
CA GLY A 31 62.90 21.19 0.63
C GLY A 31 62.94 20.98 2.14
N PHE A 32 63.15 19.75 2.61
CA PHE A 32 63.33 19.44 4.02
C PHE A 32 64.60 20.10 4.60
N SER A 33 65.69 20.17 3.82
CA SER A 33 66.95 20.80 4.29
C SER A 33 66.80 22.30 4.60
N THR A 34 66.07 23.04 3.78
CA THR A 34 65.87 24.49 3.95
C THR A 34 64.93 24.81 5.12
N VAL A 35 63.88 24.00 5.29
CA VAL A 35 62.97 24.08 6.45
C VAL A 35 63.69 23.70 7.75
N SER A 36 64.49 22.62 7.72
CA SER A 36 65.31 22.17 8.85
C SER A 36 66.31 23.24 9.30
N ALA A 37 67.05 23.84 8.36
CA ALA A 37 67.97 24.93 8.64
C ALA A 37 67.25 26.18 9.20
N GLY A 38 66.05 26.50 8.70
CA GLY A 38 65.22 27.60 9.20
C GLY A 38 64.76 27.41 10.64
N LEU A 39 64.24 26.21 10.97
CA LEU A 39 63.79 25.88 12.33
C LEU A 39 64.96 25.79 13.31
N SER A 40 66.08 25.17 12.95
CA SER A 40 67.28 25.13 13.80
C SER A 40 67.77 26.55 14.15
N LYS A 41 67.79 27.45 13.16
CA LYS A 41 68.25 28.85 13.33
C LYS A 41 67.31 29.72 14.17
N TYR A 42 65.99 29.53 14.10
CA TYR A 42 65.01 30.39 14.80
C TYR A 42 64.46 29.82 16.11
N LEU A 43 64.39 28.49 16.25
CA LEU A 43 63.79 27.82 17.41
C LEU A 43 64.80 27.06 18.28
N GLN A 44 66.06 26.96 17.85
CA GLN A 44 67.12 26.16 18.52
C GLN A 44 66.76 24.67 18.71
N ILE A 45 65.78 24.16 17.96
CA ILE A 45 65.38 22.75 17.96
C ILE A 45 66.08 22.06 16.79
N ASP A 46 66.99 21.13 17.09
CA ASP A 46 67.57 20.26 16.06
C ASP A 46 66.58 19.13 15.70
N ILE A 47 65.84 19.34 14.61
CA ILE A 47 64.88 18.37 14.08
C ILE A 47 65.53 17.01 13.80
N SER A 48 66.83 16.98 13.48
CA SER A 48 67.58 15.75 13.18
C SER A 48 67.56 14.76 14.35
N PHE A 49 67.53 15.27 15.59
CA PHE A 49 67.43 14.45 16.81
C PHE A 49 66.03 13.86 17.00
N TYR A 50 64.98 14.61 16.65
CA TYR A 50 63.58 14.20 16.81
C TYR A 50 63.04 13.38 15.63
N LEU A 51 63.65 13.48 14.45
CA LEU A 51 63.20 12.82 13.24
C LEU A 51 63.11 11.28 13.35
N PRO A 52 64.07 10.55 13.96
CA PRO A 52 63.93 9.13 14.21
C PRO A 52 62.68 8.79 15.05
N PHE A 53 62.38 9.60 16.08
CA PHE A 53 61.19 9.41 16.90
C PHE A 53 59.89 9.67 16.13
N ILE A 54 59.85 10.71 15.29
CA ILE A 54 58.69 11.01 14.43
C ILE A 54 58.47 9.87 13.42
N VAL A 55 59.54 9.35 12.80
CA VAL A 55 59.46 8.20 11.88
C VAL A 55 58.99 6.94 12.60
N ILE A 56 59.53 6.63 13.78
CA ILE A 56 59.08 5.50 14.60
C ILE A 56 57.60 5.65 14.99
N CYS A 57 57.17 6.83 15.45
CA CYS A 57 55.76 7.11 15.75
C CYS A 57 54.86 6.94 14.50
N GLY A 58 55.30 7.41 13.33
CA GLY A 58 54.60 7.20 12.06
C GLY A 58 54.45 5.72 11.69
N ILE A 59 55.54 4.95 11.82
CA ILE A 59 55.54 3.49 11.60
C ILE A 59 54.61 2.80 12.60
N VAL A 60 54.64 3.16 13.89
CA VAL A 60 53.77 2.59 14.93
C VAL A 60 52.30 2.91 14.68
N ILE A 61 51.96 4.14 14.27
CA ILE A 61 50.59 4.51 13.91
C ILE A 61 50.11 3.72 12.68
N TYR A 62 50.94 3.64 11.63
CA TYR A 62 50.61 2.88 10.43
C TYR A 62 50.45 1.37 10.71
N ALA A 63 51.38 0.78 11.46
CA ALA A 63 51.32 -0.62 11.87
C ALA A 63 50.12 -0.89 12.79
N SER A 64 49.79 0.01 13.71
CA SER A 64 48.61 -0.11 14.58
C SER A 64 47.31 -0.11 13.77
N ASN A 65 47.18 0.78 12.79
CA ASN A 65 46.03 0.79 11.88
C ASN A 65 45.95 -0.51 11.07
N TYR A 66 47.05 -0.96 10.45
CA TYR A 66 47.08 -2.20 9.68
C TYR A 66 46.76 -3.44 10.53
N VAL A 67 47.37 -3.55 11.72
CA VAL A 67 47.14 -4.69 12.64
C VAL A 67 45.72 -4.67 13.20
N SER A 68 45.16 -3.50 13.53
CA SER A 68 43.78 -3.41 14.03
C SER A 68 42.75 -3.73 12.95
N GLU A 69 42.94 -3.27 11.70
CA GLU A 69 42.11 -3.68 10.55
C GLU A 69 42.20 -5.19 10.28
N HIS A 70 43.42 -5.74 10.29
CA HIS A 70 43.63 -7.17 10.06
C HIS A 70 43.05 -8.04 11.19
N LEU A 71 43.18 -7.61 12.45
CA LEU A 71 42.65 -8.31 13.61
C LEU A 71 41.12 -8.21 13.67
N TRP A 72 40.54 -7.05 13.34
CA TRP A 72 39.09 -6.89 13.24
C TRP A 72 38.50 -7.72 12.09
N SER A 73 39.14 -7.72 10.92
CA SER A 73 38.78 -8.60 9.81
C SER A 73 38.85 -10.07 10.22
N SER A 74 39.94 -10.49 10.88
CA SER A 74 40.09 -11.86 11.38
C SER A 74 39.01 -12.24 12.41
N LEU A 75 38.65 -11.32 13.31
CA LEU A 75 37.55 -11.49 14.26
C LEU A 75 36.23 -11.72 13.51
N GLN A 76 35.92 -10.86 12.53
CA GLN A 76 34.68 -10.91 11.76
C GLN A 76 34.55 -12.19 10.92
N HIS A 77 35.65 -12.70 10.34
CA HIS A 77 35.64 -13.90 9.50
C HIS A 77 35.68 -15.22 10.30
N TYR A 78 36.42 -15.30 11.41
CA TYR A 78 36.67 -16.59 12.11
C TYR A 78 35.92 -16.76 13.44
N LEU A 79 35.43 -15.68 14.05
CA LEU A 79 34.83 -15.66 15.38
C LEU A 79 33.42 -15.05 15.43
N MET A 80 32.91 -14.53 14.30
CA MET A 80 31.57 -13.98 14.19
C MET A 80 30.77 -14.65 13.07
N SER A 81 29.46 -14.75 13.26
CA SER A 81 28.51 -15.18 12.23
C SER A 81 27.84 -13.93 11.66
N THR A 82 27.96 -13.68 10.36
CA THR A 82 27.38 -12.47 9.71
C THR A 82 26.24 -12.85 8.77
N ALA A 83 25.19 -12.03 8.74
CA ALA A 83 24.10 -12.09 7.77
C ALA A 83 24.00 -10.76 7.04
N ASP A 84 24.19 -10.79 5.73
CA ASP A 84 24.07 -9.65 4.84
C ASP A 84 22.63 -9.57 4.30
N ILE A 85 22.05 -8.36 4.35
CA ILE A 85 20.65 -8.09 4.01
C ILE A 85 20.65 -7.16 2.81
N ARG A 86 20.01 -7.61 1.72
CA ARG A 86 19.91 -6.85 0.48
C ARG A 86 18.75 -5.86 0.54
N ILE A 87 18.86 -4.73 -0.15
CA ILE A 87 17.87 -3.64 -0.15
C ILE A 87 16.63 -4.01 -0.98
N ASP A 88 16.81 -4.80 -2.04
CA ASP A 88 15.77 -5.28 -2.95
C ASP A 88 14.83 -6.31 -2.32
N ASP A 89 15.13 -6.80 -1.11
CA ASP A 89 14.36 -7.79 -0.37
C ASP A 89 13.46 -7.15 0.71
N GLU A 90 12.27 -7.71 0.95
CA GLU A 90 11.41 -7.32 2.08
C GLU A 90 12.10 -7.47 3.45
N MET A 91 13.09 -8.37 3.56
CA MET A 91 13.91 -8.54 4.76
C MET A 91 14.59 -7.24 5.24
N TYR A 92 14.92 -6.32 4.32
CA TYR A 92 15.40 -4.98 4.67
C TYR A 92 14.36 -4.20 5.49
N ASN A 93 13.09 -4.25 5.06
CA ASN A 93 11.97 -3.55 5.72
C ASN A 93 11.73 -4.13 7.13
N TYR A 94 11.76 -5.46 7.26
CA TYR A 94 11.54 -6.14 8.53
C TYR A 94 12.62 -5.76 9.56
N VAL A 95 13.88 -5.82 9.15
CA VAL A 95 15.02 -5.48 10.01
C VAL A 95 15.01 -4.00 10.37
N MET A 96 14.81 -3.10 9.40
CA MET A 96 14.81 -1.67 9.68
C MET A 96 13.60 -1.24 10.53
N GLY A 97 12.44 -1.88 10.35
CA GLY A 97 11.28 -1.74 11.23
C GLY A 97 11.62 -2.07 12.68
N TRP A 98 12.20 -3.25 12.93
CA TRP A 98 12.67 -3.68 14.25
C TRP A 98 13.73 -2.73 14.83
N VAL A 99 14.74 -2.32 14.03
CA VAL A 99 15.84 -1.44 14.46
C VAL A 99 15.32 -0.09 14.97
N THR A 100 14.33 0.55 14.31
CA THR A 100 13.80 1.85 14.77
C THR A 100 13.14 1.82 16.15
N GLN A 101 12.67 0.66 16.59
CA GLN A 101 12.08 0.47 17.92
C GLN A 101 13.15 0.22 19.00
N GLN A 102 14.40 -0.07 18.61
CA GLN A 102 15.46 -0.40 19.56
C GLN A 102 16.07 0.84 20.23
N LYS A 103 16.33 0.72 21.53
CA LYS A 103 16.97 1.75 22.34
C LYS A 103 18.31 2.23 21.77
N PHE A 104 19.10 1.33 21.14
CA PHE A 104 20.37 1.71 20.53
C PHE A 104 20.20 2.61 19.29
N SER A 105 19.12 2.44 18.52
CA SER A 105 18.80 3.32 17.38
C SER A 105 18.37 4.71 17.85
N GLN A 106 17.58 4.78 18.93
CA GLN A 106 17.06 6.02 19.48
C GLN A 106 18.12 6.83 20.25
N ALA A 107 19.07 6.16 20.92
CA ALA A 107 20.16 6.80 21.65
C ALA A 107 21.36 7.20 20.76
N ASN A 108 21.32 6.91 19.46
CA ASN A 108 22.46 7.07 18.57
C ASN A 108 22.71 8.53 18.19
N ARG A 109 23.94 9.03 18.42
CA ARG A 109 24.34 10.41 18.10
C ARG A 109 24.38 10.71 16.59
N ARG A 110 24.57 9.68 15.76
CA ARG A 110 24.52 9.77 14.30
C ARG A 110 23.32 8.97 13.79
N PHE A 111 22.26 9.67 13.41
CA PHE A 111 21.01 9.09 12.94
C PHE A 111 20.61 9.66 11.58
N ILE A 112 19.74 8.94 10.88
CA ILE A 112 19.05 9.39 9.66
C ILE A 112 17.56 9.49 10.01
N ALA A 113 17.03 10.71 9.94
CA ALA A 113 15.60 10.97 10.06
C ALA A 113 14.90 10.63 8.74
N SER A 114 13.83 9.85 8.81
CA SER A 114 13.08 9.37 7.64
C SER A 114 11.57 9.39 7.92
N THR A 115 10.76 9.69 6.90
CA THR A 115 9.29 9.60 6.97
C THR A 115 8.75 8.29 6.40
N ASN A 116 9.60 7.48 5.78
CA ASN A 116 9.34 6.11 5.36
C ASN A 116 10.64 5.32 5.53
N ILE A 117 10.55 4.12 6.13
CA ILE A 117 11.68 3.22 6.38
C ILE A 117 11.88 2.24 5.22
N ASN A 118 10.84 1.99 4.43
CA ASN A 118 10.82 0.93 3.41
C ASN A 118 11.91 1.11 2.36
N SER A 119 12.27 -0.03 1.73
CA SER A 119 13.26 -0.13 0.66
C SER A 119 13.12 0.98 -0.36
N ARG A 120 14.26 1.60 -0.65
CA ARG A 120 14.40 2.74 -1.56
C ARG A 120 14.86 2.29 -2.95
N SER A 121 14.65 1.02 -3.31
CA SER A 121 14.79 0.54 -4.69
C SER A 121 13.73 1.17 -5.59
N TRP A 122 14.11 1.76 -6.73
CA TRP A 122 13.22 2.52 -7.64
C TRP A 122 11.89 1.81 -7.95
N LEU A 123 11.93 0.47 -8.06
CA LEU A 123 10.77 -0.39 -8.32
C LEU A 123 9.68 -0.32 -7.22
N LEU A 124 10.06 -0.12 -5.96
CA LEU A 124 9.18 -0.21 -4.77
C LEU A 124 8.64 1.14 -4.27
N TRP A 125 9.15 2.29 -4.76
CA TRP A 125 8.66 3.61 -4.31
C TRP A 125 7.22 3.89 -4.74
N TYR A 126 6.79 3.31 -5.87
CA TYR A 126 5.45 3.53 -6.43
C TYR A 126 4.36 2.73 -5.70
N GLU A 127 4.72 1.62 -5.04
CA GLU A 127 3.76 0.78 -4.33
C GLU A 127 3.30 1.36 -2.99
N ASN A 128 4.17 2.10 -2.29
CA ASN A 128 3.91 2.55 -0.92
C ASN A 128 3.33 3.97 -0.85
N ARG A 129 2.19 4.20 -1.51
CA ARG A 129 1.33 5.36 -1.20
C ARG A 129 0.47 5.08 0.03
N GLU A 130 0.77 5.86 1.07
CA GLU A 130 -0.12 6.21 2.19
C GLU A 130 -0.60 5.05 3.09
N ASP A 131 0.25 4.71 4.07
CA ASP A 131 -0.22 4.18 5.35
C ASP A 131 -0.79 5.32 6.21
N GLU A 132 -2.07 5.25 6.58
CA GLU A 132 -2.70 6.26 7.45
C GLU A 132 -2.06 6.32 8.85
N ARG A 133 -1.45 5.21 9.30
CA ARG A 133 -0.76 5.09 10.61
C ARG A 133 0.50 5.94 10.76
N ASP A 134 1.07 6.44 9.67
CA ASP A 134 2.22 7.35 9.73
C ASP A 134 1.81 8.81 9.94
N ARG A 135 0.51 9.13 10.13
CA ARG A 135 0.05 10.49 10.45
C ARG A 135 -0.12 10.66 11.96
N GLU A 136 0.68 11.53 12.57
CA GLU A 136 0.50 11.93 13.98
C GLU A 136 -0.20 13.28 14.09
N GLY A 137 -1.10 13.37 15.08
CA GLY A 137 -1.91 14.55 15.38
C GLY A 137 -3.32 14.14 15.81
N VAL A 138 -3.72 14.57 17.01
CA VAL A 138 -5.15 14.69 17.34
C VAL A 138 -5.62 16.01 16.73
N ASP A 139 -6.77 16.02 16.08
CA ASP A 139 -7.37 17.27 15.61
C ASP A 139 -7.80 18.07 16.87
N ASP A 140 -7.03 19.12 17.22
CA ASP A 140 -7.40 20.03 18.31
C ASP A 140 -8.74 20.68 17.97
N ILE A 141 -9.72 20.47 18.83
CA ILE A 141 -11.06 21.04 18.69
C ILE A 141 -11.01 22.48 19.23
N ASP A 142 -11.43 23.45 18.43
CA ASP A 142 -11.58 24.84 18.90
C ASP A 142 -12.73 24.97 19.91
N GLU A 143 -12.87 26.16 20.52
CA GLU A 143 -13.96 26.44 21.48
C GLU A 143 -15.38 26.31 20.85
N ASN A 144 -15.48 26.28 19.52
CA ASN A 144 -16.71 26.17 18.76
C ASN A 144 -17.00 24.73 18.23
N GLY A 145 -16.14 23.75 18.53
CA GLY A 145 -16.32 22.37 18.06
C GLY A 145 -15.74 22.05 16.67
N ILE A 146 -14.99 22.97 16.07
CA ILE A 146 -14.36 22.82 14.75
C ILE A 146 -13.00 22.13 14.93
N PRO A 147 -12.72 21.00 14.23
CA PRO A 147 -11.39 20.40 14.23
C PRO A 147 -10.42 21.31 13.47
N ILE A 148 -9.47 21.91 14.20
CA ILE A 148 -8.36 22.66 13.58
C ILE A 148 -7.42 21.63 12.96
N ALA A 149 -7.47 21.51 11.63
CA ALA A 149 -6.57 20.68 10.85
C ALA A 149 -5.13 21.23 10.88
N LYS A 150 -4.44 21.10 12.03
CA LYS A 150 -2.97 21.16 12.07
C LYS A 150 -2.45 20.14 11.07
N HIS A 151 -1.43 20.53 10.31
CA HIS A 151 -0.84 19.68 9.28
C HIS A 151 -0.52 18.30 9.85
N ARG A 152 -1.20 17.25 9.36
CA ARG A 152 -0.95 15.86 9.77
C ARG A 152 0.48 15.49 9.39
N HIS A 153 1.39 15.61 10.35
CA HIS A 153 2.81 15.39 10.12
C HIS A 153 3.09 13.90 9.98
N ARG A 154 4.00 13.55 9.06
CA ARG A 154 4.47 12.16 8.96
C ARG A 154 5.35 11.85 10.16
N LYS A 155 5.05 10.75 10.88
CA LYS A 155 5.81 10.25 12.02
C LYS A 155 7.28 10.13 11.63
N LEU A 156 8.13 10.93 12.28
CA LEU A 156 9.57 10.89 12.05
C LEU A 156 10.15 9.64 12.69
N ARG A 157 10.74 8.78 11.86
CA ARG A 157 11.38 7.53 12.27
C ARG A 157 12.90 7.70 12.18
N TYR A 158 13.58 7.53 13.31
CA TYR A 158 15.02 7.69 13.45
C TYR A 158 15.74 6.35 13.29
N THR A 159 16.54 6.25 12.23
CA THR A 159 17.35 5.06 11.91
C THR A 159 18.83 5.33 12.23
N PRO A 160 19.65 4.32 12.55
CA PRO A 160 21.09 4.52 12.75
C PRO A 160 21.76 5.00 11.46
N GLY A 161 22.65 5.99 11.56
CA GLY A 161 23.42 6.48 10.40
C GLY A 161 24.46 5.48 9.89
N LEU A 162 25.10 5.79 8.76
CA LEU A 162 26.18 4.98 8.20
C LEU A 162 27.30 4.75 9.23
N GLY A 163 27.75 3.50 9.35
CA GLY A 163 28.76 3.06 10.32
C GLY A 163 28.42 1.71 10.97
N THR A 164 29.14 1.43 12.07
CA THR A 164 29.03 0.20 12.85
C THR A 164 28.44 0.52 14.22
N HIS A 165 27.42 -0.24 14.63
CA HIS A 165 26.63 -0.03 15.84
C HIS A 165 26.60 -1.34 16.63
N ILE A 166 26.75 -1.27 17.95
CA ILE A 166 26.86 -2.47 18.80
C ILE A 166 25.68 -2.51 19.76
N PHE A 167 25.05 -3.67 19.91
CA PHE A 167 23.91 -3.88 20.81
C PHE A 167 23.93 -5.29 21.44
N TRP A 168 23.15 -5.47 22.49
CA TRP A 168 22.97 -6.76 23.16
C TRP A 168 21.64 -7.37 22.76
N TYR A 169 21.65 -8.66 22.40
CA TYR A 169 20.44 -9.44 22.10
C TYR A 169 20.51 -10.80 22.80
N LYS A 170 19.55 -11.07 23.68
CA LYS A 170 19.42 -12.34 24.45
C LYS A 170 20.75 -12.82 25.06
N GLY A 171 21.51 -11.89 25.64
CA GLY A 171 22.80 -12.16 26.29
C GLY A 171 24.02 -12.30 25.36
N ARG A 172 23.86 -12.16 24.03
CA ARG A 172 24.98 -12.12 23.07
C ARG A 172 25.21 -10.70 22.54
N LEU A 173 26.47 -10.37 22.28
CA LEU A 173 26.86 -9.12 21.63
C LEU A 173 26.63 -9.25 20.12
N MET A 174 25.92 -8.27 19.56
CA MET A 174 25.58 -8.15 18.15
C MET A 174 26.12 -6.84 17.59
N VAL A 175 26.46 -6.85 16.30
CA VAL A 175 26.99 -5.70 15.56
C VAL A 175 26.12 -5.48 14.34
N PHE A 176 25.44 -4.32 14.28
CA PHE A 176 24.70 -3.84 13.12
C PHE A 176 25.59 -2.88 12.34
N ARG A 177 25.88 -3.20 11.07
CA ARG A 177 26.70 -2.39 10.18
C ARG A 177 25.85 -1.90 9.00
N ARG A 178 25.96 -0.61 8.69
CA ARG A 178 25.29 0.03 7.54
C ARG A 178 26.36 0.77 6.73
N SER A 179 26.63 0.30 5.52
CA SER A 179 27.67 0.85 4.64
C SER A 179 27.09 1.20 3.27
N ALA A 180 27.58 2.28 2.66
CA ALA A 180 27.33 2.57 1.25
C ALA A 180 28.63 2.30 0.46
N PRO A 181 28.60 1.49 -0.61
CA PRO A 181 29.77 1.18 -1.40
C PRO A 181 30.22 2.43 -2.17
N SER A 182 31.53 2.68 -2.18
CA SER A 182 32.17 3.90 -2.69
C SER A 182 32.09 4.12 -4.21
N SER A 183 31.28 3.33 -4.92
CA SER A 183 31.17 3.34 -6.39
C SER A 183 30.40 4.57 -6.88
N ARG A 184 31.10 5.44 -7.61
CA ARG A 184 30.58 6.66 -8.26
C ARG A 184 29.72 6.35 -9.50
N GLY A 185 28.61 5.62 -9.31
CA GLY A 185 27.60 5.45 -10.35
C GLY A 185 26.57 6.58 -10.37
N TYR A 186 25.82 6.70 -11.47
CA TYR A 186 24.65 7.61 -11.58
C TYR A 186 23.43 7.21 -10.73
N VAL A 187 23.53 6.09 -10.00
CA VAL A 187 22.48 5.53 -9.16
C VAL A 187 22.52 6.20 -7.77
N PRO A 188 21.39 6.63 -7.18
CA PRO A 188 21.35 7.26 -5.86
C PRO A 188 22.07 6.45 -4.78
N ILE A 189 22.79 7.14 -3.88
CA ILE A 189 23.52 6.50 -2.77
C ILE A 189 22.59 5.63 -1.89
N SER A 190 21.33 6.03 -1.73
CA SER A 190 20.30 5.30 -0.99
C SER A 190 19.88 3.95 -1.62
N GLU A 191 20.16 3.74 -2.91
CA GLU A 191 19.86 2.48 -3.63
C GLU A 191 21.02 1.47 -3.53
N ARG A 192 22.08 1.80 -2.80
CA ARG A 192 23.29 0.98 -2.67
C ARG A 192 23.68 0.66 -1.22
N GLU A 193 22.91 1.10 -0.22
CA GLU A 193 23.20 0.86 1.20
C GLU A 193 23.13 -0.62 1.61
N GLU A 194 24.26 -1.25 1.85
CA GLU A 194 24.34 -2.61 2.39
C GLU A 194 24.17 -2.60 3.92
N ILE A 195 23.30 -3.47 4.43
CA ILE A 195 23.13 -3.73 5.86
C ILE A 195 23.63 -5.12 6.18
N SER A 196 24.44 -5.25 7.22
CA SER A 196 24.84 -6.56 7.75
C SER A 196 24.70 -6.61 9.27
N ILE A 197 24.30 -7.78 9.78
CA ILE A 197 24.21 -8.06 11.21
C ILE A 197 25.15 -9.20 11.53
N SER A 198 26.12 -8.95 12.42
CA SER A 198 27.09 -9.93 12.89
C SER A 198 26.82 -10.29 14.35
N SER A 199 26.79 -11.59 14.67
CA SER A 199 26.74 -12.13 16.03
C SER A 199 28.12 -12.56 16.47
N PHE A 200 28.51 -12.27 17.71
CA PHE A 200 29.69 -12.89 18.30
C PHE A 200 29.46 -14.40 18.52
N GLY A 201 30.40 -15.23 18.06
CA GLY A 201 30.31 -16.69 18.03
C GLY A 201 30.04 -17.29 16.64
N ARG A 202 30.42 -18.55 16.46
CA ARG A 202 30.28 -19.34 15.21
C ARG A 202 28.91 -19.97 14.99
N ASP A 203 28.00 -19.81 15.95
CA ASP A 203 26.66 -20.38 15.92
C ASP A 203 25.65 -19.33 15.41
N PRO A 204 25.13 -19.49 14.17
CA PRO A 204 24.20 -18.54 13.56
C PRO A 204 22.76 -18.68 14.06
N THR A 205 22.44 -19.63 14.95
CA THR A 205 21.04 -19.86 15.39
C THR A 205 20.42 -18.60 16.00
N LYS A 206 21.15 -17.87 16.85
CA LYS A 206 20.66 -16.61 17.46
C LYS A 206 20.51 -15.46 16.47
N LEU A 207 21.28 -15.46 15.39
CA LEU A 207 21.12 -14.50 14.30
C LEU A 207 19.87 -14.81 13.48
N LYS A 208 19.61 -16.10 13.19
CA LYS A 208 18.36 -16.56 12.57
C LYS A 208 17.13 -16.34 13.47
N GLU A 209 17.28 -16.48 14.79
CA GLU A 209 16.24 -16.17 15.77
C GLU A 209 15.87 -14.68 15.74
N LEU A 210 16.87 -13.79 15.73
CA LEU A 210 16.67 -12.35 15.57
C LEU A 210 15.97 -12.00 14.24
N LEU A 211 16.41 -12.56 13.11
CA LEU A 211 15.78 -12.29 11.80
C LEU A 211 14.32 -12.78 11.74
N ASN A 212 14.00 -13.92 12.39
CA ASN A 212 12.63 -14.40 12.53
C ASN A 212 11.79 -13.50 13.44
N GLU A 213 12.38 -12.93 14.50
CA GLU A 213 11.73 -11.96 15.39
C GLU A 213 11.43 -10.64 14.65
N CYS A 214 12.38 -10.11 13.87
CA CYS A 214 12.16 -8.96 12.99
C CYS A 214 11.02 -9.20 12.00
N ARG A 215 11.00 -10.37 11.33
CA ARG A 215 9.93 -10.77 10.42
C ARG A 215 8.59 -10.85 11.14
N LYS A 216 8.53 -11.51 12.31
CA LYS A 216 7.28 -11.65 13.06
C LYS A 216 6.73 -10.29 13.47
N LEU A 217 7.56 -9.44 14.09
CA LEU A 217 7.15 -8.10 14.53
C LEU A 217 6.62 -7.24 13.36
N PHE A 218 7.21 -7.38 12.17
CA PHE A 218 6.72 -6.68 10.98
C PHE A 218 5.36 -7.23 10.51
N LEU A 219 5.23 -8.57 10.41
CA LEU A 219 3.98 -9.23 10.01
C LEU A 219 2.83 -8.96 10.99
N ASP A 220 3.07 -9.10 12.30
CA ASP A 220 2.11 -8.77 13.36
C ASP A 220 1.65 -7.30 13.23
N SER A 221 2.56 -6.39 12.84
CA SER A 221 2.20 -4.98 12.64
C SER A 221 1.35 -4.74 11.39
N ASP A 222 1.46 -5.56 10.34
CA ASP A 222 0.66 -5.43 9.12
C ASP A 222 -0.58 -6.35 9.11
N GLU A 223 -0.77 -7.20 10.14
CA GLU A 223 -1.91 -8.11 10.26
C GLU A 223 -3.27 -7.40 10.15
N ASP A 224 -3.38 -6.18 10.68
CA ASP A 224 -4.63 -5.40 10.65
C ASP A 224 -4.94 -4.72 9.30
N LYS A 225 -4.10 -4.90 8.27
CA LYS A 225 -4.27 -4.22 6.97
C LYS A 225 -4.61 -5.17 5.84
N THR A 226 -5.54 -4.73 4.99
CA THR A 226 -5.77 -5.30 3.66
C THR A 226 -5.04 -4.44 2.62
N VAL A 227 -4.08 -5.03 1.91
CA VAL A 227 -3.38 -4.36 0.80
C VAL A 227 -4.23 -4.47 -0.47
N ILE A 228 -4.52 -3.33 -1.09
CA ILE A 228 -5.35 -3.21 -2.28
C ILE A 228 -4.47 -2.91 -3.50
N PHE A 229 -4.50 -3.80 -4.49
CA PHE A 229 -3.93 -3.61 -5.81
C PHE A 229 -5.03 -3.25 -6.80
N ARG A 230 -4.70 -2.42 -7.80
CA ARG A 230 -5.58 -2.07 -8.91
C ARG A 230 -4.89 -2.37 -10.23
N GLY A 231 -5.60 -3.03 -11.14
CA GLY A 231 -5.13 -3.24 -12.50
C GLY A 231 -5.17 -1.91 -13.28
N GLY A 232 -4.06 -1.52 -13.88
CA GLY A 232 -3.96 -0.26 -14.64
C GLY A 232 -2.60 -0.07 -15.29
N ASN A 233 -2.38 1.10 -15.86
CA ASN A 233 -1.12 1.41 -16.54
C ASN A 233 0.00 1.63 -15.53
N LYS A 234 1.17 1.06 -15.82
CA LYS A 234 2.38 1.18 -15.03
C LYS A 234 2.83 2.65 -14.98
N PRO A 235 3.06 3.24 -13.79
CA PRO A 235 3.49 4.64 -13.69
C PRO A 235 4.79 4.89 -14.47
N GLY A 236 4.74 5.75 -15.49
CA GLY A 236 5.87 6.09 -16.35
C GLY A 236 5.88 5.42 -17.73
N THR A 237 5.07 4.39 -17.96
CA THR A 237 4.99 3.68 -19.26
C THR A 237 3.54 3.62 -19.73
N MET A 238 3.20 4.28 -20.84
CA MET A 238 1.80 4.38 -21.30
C MET A 238 1.21 3.09 -21.88
N SER A 239 2.04 2.08 -22.16
CA SER A 239 1.64 0.84 -22.86
C SER A 239 1.73 -0.44 -22.02
N GLU A 240 2.40 -0.43 -20.85
CA GLU A 240 2.50 -1.60 -19.98
C GLU A 240 1.41 -1.54 -18.92
N THR A 241 0.63 -2.60 -18.79
CA THR A 241 -0.33 -2.78 -17.68
C THR A 241 0.30 -3.68 -16.63
N ALA A 242 0.11 -3.32 -15.36
CA ALA A 242 0.68 -4.02 -14.22
C ALA A 242 -0.20 -3.80 -12.99
N TRP A 243 0.00 -4.63 -11.96
CA TRP A 243 -0.67 -4.43 -10.68
C TRP A 243 -0.05 -3.27 -9.91
N VAL A 244 -0.80 -2.18 -9.76
CA VAL A 244 -0.37 -1.02 -8.97
C VAL A 244 -1.00 -1.09 -7.58
N ARG A 245 -0.18 -1.19 -6.53
CA ARG A 245 -0.65 -1.05 -5.14
C ARG A 245 -1.24 0.35 -4.95
N SER A 246 -2.54 0.42 -4.63
CA SER A 246 -3.29 1.67 -4.57
C SER A 246 -3.36 2.27 -3.16
N THR A 247 -3.49 1.42 -2.14
CA THR A 247 -3.61 1.81 -0.73
C THR A 247 -3.55 0.55 0.14
N ALA A 248 -3.15 0.69 1.41
CA ALA A 248 -3.42 -0.31 2.43
C ALA A 248 -4.43 0.28 3.42
N ARG A 249 -5.55 -0.41 3.62
CA ARG A 249 -6.62 0.02 4.54
C ARG A 249 -6.67 -0.89 5.75
N VAL A 250 -7.11 -0.37 6.89
CA VAL A 250 -7.46 -1.21 8.03
C VAL A 250 -8.56 -2.20 7.59
N SER A 251 -8.35 -3.47 7.90
CA SER A 251 -9.26 -4.56 7.58
C SER A 251 -10.64 -4.29 8.18
N ARG A 252 -11.67 -4.15 7.34
CA ARG A 252 -13.05 -4.01 7.82
C ARG A 252 -13.47 -5.30 8.55
N PRO A 253 -13.80 -5.27 9.86
CA PRO A 253 -14.20 -6.49 10.55
C PRO A 253 -15.55 -6.99 10.04
N MET A 254 -15.67 -8.30 9.84
CA MET A 254 -16.87 -8.95 9.26
C MET A 254 -18.15 -8.74 10.08
N SER A 255 -18.05 -8.39 11.36
CA SER A 255 -19.18 -7.98 12.21
C SER A 255 -19.87 -6.72 11.70
N THR A 256 -19.15 -5.80 11.06
CA THR A 256 -19.72 -4.54 10.54
C THR A 256 -20.42 -4.72 9.19
N VAL A 257 -20.28 -5.86 8.52
CA VAL A 257 -21.00 -6.15 7.27
C VAL A 257 -22.34 -6.76 7.62
N VAL A 258 -23.39 -5.96 7.46
CA VAL A 258 -24.77 -6.38 7.74
C VAL A 258 -25.34 -7.08 6.51
N MET A 259 -25.67 -8.35 6.70
CA MET A 259 -26.33 -9.26 5.76
C MET A 259 -26.98 -10.37 6.58
N ASP A 260 -27.75 -11.26 5.95
CA ASP A 260 -28.23 -12.46 6.63
C ASP A 260 -27.05 -13.30 7.17
N GLU A 261 -27.10 -13.65 8.45
CA GLU A 261 -26.00 -14.33 9.14
C GLU A 261 -25.87 -15.79 8.69
N SER A 262 -26.95 -16.43 8.22
CA SER A 262 -26.87 -17.80 7.68
C SER A 262 -26.10 -17.83 6.35
N THR A 263 -26.49 -16.98 5.40
CA THR A 263 -25.82 -16.79 4.10
C THR A 263 -24.35 -16.38 4.28
N LYS A 264 -24.05 -15.56 5.30
CA LYS A 264 -22.70 -15.12 5.66
C LYS A 264 -21.85 -16.25 6.23
N ALA A 265 -22.42 -17.06 7.13
CA ALA A 265 -21.75 -18.21 7.70
C ALA A 265 -21.42 -19.26 6.62
N ASP A 266 -22.37 -19.54 5.72
CA ASP A 266 -22.20 -20.47 4.60
C ASP A 266 -21.10 -20.00 3.64
N LEU A 267 -21.12 -18.72 3.24
CA LEU A 267 -20.04 -18.13 2.43
C LEU A 267 -18.67 -18.27 3.09
N LEU A 268 -18.56 -17.91 4.38
CA LEU A 268 -17.30 -17.98 5.10
C LEU A 268 -16.84 -19.43 5.32
N ALA A 269 -17.75 -20.40 5.44
CA ALA A 269 -17.45 -21.82 5.52
C ALA A 269 -16.92 -22.35 4.18
N ASP A 270 -17.58 -22.02 3.07
CA ASP A 270 -17.18 -22.42 1.71
C ASP A 270 -15.78 -21.87 1.35
N MET A 271 -15.56 -20.58 1.58
CA MET A 271 -14.26 -19.94 1.36
C MET A 271 -13.15 -20.53 2.23
N ARG A 272 -13.48 -20.91 3.48
CA ARG A 272 -12.54 -21.53 4.42
C ARG A 272 -12.17 -22.95 4.00
N ASP A 273 -13.13 -23.75 3.54
CA ASP A 273 -12.85 -25.09 3.01
C ASP A 273 -12.03 -25.01 1.73
N TYR A 274 -12.41 -24.14 0.77
CA TYR A 274 -11.62 -23.93 -0.45
C TYR A 274 -10.16 -23.59 -0.15
N LEU A 275 -9.91 -22.61 0.74
CA LEU A 275 -8.56 -22.18 1.12
C LEU A 275 -7.75 -23.23 1.91
N HIS A 276 -8.39 -24.29 2.41
CA HIS A 276 -7.76 -25.28 3.27
C HIS A 276 -6.75 -26.15 2.48
N PRO A 277 -5.52 -26.38 2.99
CA PRO A 277 -4.48 -27.10 2.23
C PRO A 277 -4.84 -28.55 1.85
N HIS A 278 -5.77 -29.18 2.58
CA HIS A 278 -6.29 -30.50 2.20
C HIS A 278 -7.14 -30.44 0.93
N THR A 279 -7.98 -29.41 0.80
CA THR A 279 -8.91 -29.23 -0.31
C THR A 279 -8.14 -28.93 -1.60
N GLN A 280 -7.11 -28.08 -1.55
CA GLN A 280 -6.16 -27.91 -2.66
C GLN A 280 -5.58 -29.24 -3.17
N ARG A 281 -5.17 -30.14 -2.26
CA ARG A 281 -4.66 -31.48 -2.64
C ARG A 281 -5.76 -32.38 -3.20
N TRP A 282 -6.99 -32.26 -2.70
CA TRP A 282 -8.15 -33.04 -3.19
C TRP A 282 -8.47 -32.73 -4.65
N TYR A 283 -8.40 -31.44 -5.04
CA TYR A 283 -8.57 -30.96 -6.43
C TYR A 283 -7.45 -31.51 -7.33
N TRP A 284 -6.19 -31.30 -6.93
CA TRP A 284 -5.01 -31.79 -7.67
C TRP A 284 -5.09 -33.30 -7.93
N ASN A 285 -5.36 -34.10 -6.90
CA ASN A 285 -5.44 -35.56 -6.99
C ASN A 285 -6.58 -36.07 -7.91
N ARG A 286 -7.48 -35.19 -8.35
CA ARG A 286 -8.59 -35.50 -9.28
C ARG A 286 -8.43 -34.83 -10.64
N GLY A 287 -7.36 -34.05 -10.86
CA GLY A 287 -7.19 -33.28 -12.09
C GLY A 287 -8.26 -32.21 -12.32
N ILE A 288 -8.93 -31.75 -11.25
CA ILE A 288 -9.94 -30.69 -11.32
C ILE A 288 -9.22 -29.36 -11.10
N PRO A 289 -9.35 -28.36 -12.00
CA PRO A 289 -8.73 -27.05 -11.82
C PRO A 289 -9.13 -26.41 -10.50
N TYR A 290 -8.13 -26.00 -9.70
CA TYR A 290 -8.34 -25.43 -8.37
C TYR A 290 -8.72 -23.94 -8.49
N ARG A 291 -10.01 -23.71 -8.77
CA ARG A 291 -10.64 -22.40 -8.94
C ARG A 291 -11.95 -22.34 -8.14
N ARG A 292 -12.33 -21.14 -7.67
CA ARG A 292 -13.61 -20.88 -6.98
C ARG A 292 -14.11 -19.48 -7.31
N GLY A 293 -15.33 -19.39 -7.82
CA GLY A 293 -15.97 -18.14 -8.24
C GLY A 293 -17.23 -17.79 -7.47
N TYR A 294 -17.33 -16.53 -7.03
CA TYR A 294 -18.46 -15.96 -6.30
C TYR A 294 -19.07 -14.81 -7.09
N LEU A 295 -20.39 -14.81 -7.27
CA LEU A 295 -21.13 -13.72 -7.89
C LEU A 295 -22.01 -13.01 -6.86
N LEU A 296 -21.73 -11.73 -6.61
CA LEU A 296 -22.51 -10.87 -5.72
C LEU A 296 -23.39 -9.96 -6.60
N TYR A 297 -24.72 -10.11 -6.51
CA TYR A 297 -25.65 -9.36 -7.36
C TYR A 297 -26.76 -8.68 -6.55
N GLY A 298 -27.27 -7.54 -7.01
CA GLY A 298 -28.36 -6.82 -6.35
C GLY A 298 -28.28 -5.31 -6.55
N ALA A 299 -29.21 -4.57 -5.94
CA ALA A 299 -29.30 -3.11 -6.11
C ALA A 299 -27.98 -2.37 -5.77
N PRO A 300 -27.71 -1.19 -6.35
CA PRO A 300 -26.60 -0.34 -5.91
C PRO A 300 -26.77 0.08 -4.44
N GLY A 301 -25.68 0.36 -3.73
CA GLY A 301 -25.71 0.77 -2.32
C GLY A 301 -25.98 -0.37 -1.30
N THR A 302 -26.02 -1.61 -1.73
CA THR A 302 -26.24 -2.80 -0.85
C THR A 302 -24.98 -3.37 -0.20
N GLY A 303 -23.79 -2.86 -0.54
CA GLY A 303 -22.54 -3.24 0.13
C GLY A 303 -21.72 -4.34 -0.55
N LYS A 304 -22.09 -4.80 -1.76
CA LYS A 304 -21.38 -5.83 -2.56
C LYS A 304 -19.83 -5.69 -2.54
N SER A 305 -19.29 -4.58 -3.03
CA SER A 305 -17.84 -4.30 -3.03
C SER A 305 -17.24 -4.07 -1.65
N SER A 306 -18.05 -3.88 -0.60
CA SER A 306 -17.56 -3.76 0.77
C SER A 306 -17.49 -5.10 1.49
N LEU A 307 -18.36 -6.06 1.14
CA LEU A 307 -18.23 -7.45 1.56
C LEU A 307 -16.92 -8.05 1.01
N SER A 308 -16.60 -7.85 -0.28
CA SER A 308 -15.35 -8.40 -0.86
C SER A 308 -14.09 -7.85 -0.19
N LEU A 309 -14.07 -6.57 0.18
CA LEU A 309 -12.99 -5.95 0.97
C LEU A 309 -12.91 -6.54 2.40
N ALA A 310 -14.04 -6.75 3.07
CA ALA A 310 -14.07 -7.34 4.42
C ALA A 310 -13.63 -8.81 4.42
N ILE A 311 -14.03 -9.58 3.39
CA ILE A 311 -13.60 -10.97 3.16
C ILE A 311 -12.08 -11.04 2.97
N ALA A 312 -11.49 -10.17 2.15
CA ALA A 312 -10.05 -10.11 1.97
C ALA A 312 -9.32 -9.81 3.28
N GLY A 313 -9.85 -8.90 4.10
CA GLY A 313 -9.36 -8.63 5.45
C GLY A 313 -9.51 -9.79 6.43
N TYR A 314 -10.65 -10.50 6.41
CA TYR A 314 -10.91 -11.65 7.27
C TYR A 314 -9.96 -12.83 7.01
N PHE A 315 -9.72 -13.16 5.74
CA PHE A 315 -8.78 -14.22 5.36
C PHE A 315 -7.31 -13.74 5.26
N LYS A 316 -7.02 -12.48 5.60
CA LYS A 316 -5.68 -11.85 5.49
C LYS A 316 -5.06 -11.97 4.08
N LEU A 317 -5.89 -11.88 3.05
CA LEU A 317 -5.50 -11.99 1.64
C LEU A 317 -5.34 -10.62 0.98
N LYS A 318 -4.38 -10.50 0.06
CA LYS A 318 -4.25 -9.35 -0.84
C LYS A 318 -5.44 -9.32 -1.81
N ILE A 319 -6.04 -8.15 -2.01
CA ILE A 319 -7.16 -7.96 -2.95
C ILE A 319 -6.71 -7.21 -4.21
N TYR A 320 -7.12 -7.75 -5.36
CA TYR A 320 -6.75 -7.30 -6.70
C TYR A 320 -8.01 -6.85 -7.43
N ILE A 321 -8.20 -5.53 -7.56
CA ILE A 321 -9.41 -4.93 -8.13
C ILE A 321 -9.18 -4.62 -9.61
N VAL A 322 -10.09 -5.10 -10.46
CA VAL A 322 -10.15 -4.77 -11.89
C VAL A 322 -11.50 -4.13 -12.18
N SER A 323 -11.48 -2.92 -12.73
CA SER A 323 -12.66 -2.30 -13.33
C SER A 323 -12.60 -2.48 -14.84
N LEU A 324 -13.57 -3.22 -15.39
CA LEU A 324 -13.65 -3.53 -16.81
C LEU A 324 -14.11 -2.34 -17.67
N ASN A 325 -14.55 -1.25 -17.03
CA ASN A 325 -14.97 0.01 -17.67
C ASN A 325 -13.81 1.02 -17.85
N SER A 326 -12.56 0.67 -17.47
CA SER A 326 -11.42 1.56 -17.72
C SER A 326 -11.06 1.53 -19.22
N PRO A 327 -10.95 2.69 -19.91
CA PRO A 327 -10.54 2.74 -21.33
C PRO A 327 -9.07 2.34 -21.54
N SER A 328 -8.33 2.07 -20.47
CA SER A 328 -6.97 1.52 -20.50
C SER A 328 -6.91 -0.02 -20.47
N MET A 329 -8.06 -0.71 -20.41
CA MET A 329 -8.12 -2.15 -20.20
C MET A 329 -8.47 -2.90 -21.50
N ASN A 330 -7.46 -3.51 -22.12
CA ASN A 330 -7.62 -4.34 -23.32
C ASN A 330 -7.64 -5.84 -22.97
N GLU A 331 -8.02 -6.69 -23.92
CA GLU A 331 -7.99 -8.16 -23.78
C GLU A 331 -6.58 -8.69 -23.42
N GLU A 332 -5.55 -8.23 -24.12
CA GLU A 332 -4.15 -8.57 -23.83
C GLU A 332 -3.74 -8.13 -22.42
N SER A 333 -4.09 -6.89 -22.03
CA SER A 333 -3.84 -6.33 -20.68
C SER A 333 -4.54 -7.12 -19.57
N LEU A 334 -5.75 -7.62 -19.82
CA LEU A 334 -6.46 -8.46 -18.87
C LEU A 334 -5.76 -9.82 -18.72
N GLY A 335 -5.28 -10.39 -19.83
CA GLY A 335 -4.49 -11.61 -19.85
C GLY A 335 -3.15 -11.50 -19.11
N THR A 336 -2.40 -10.40 -19.30
CA THR A 336 -1.15 -10.16 -18.56
C THR A 336 -1.41 -9.98 -17.07
N LEU A 337 -2.38 -9.13 -16.68
CA LEU A 337 -2.76 -8.94 -15.28
C LEU A 337 -3.13 -10.28 -14.60
N PHE A 338 -3.95 -11.11 -15.22
CA PHE A 338 -4.32 -12.42 -14.66
C PHE A 338 -3.19 -13.46 -14.68
N SER A 339 -2.10 -13.21 -15.41
CA SER A 339 -0.87 -14.03 -15.42
C SER A 339 0.18 -13.55 -14.42
N GLU A 340 0.10 -12.30 -13.95
CA GLU A 340 0.95 -11.75 -12.89
C GLU A 340 0.37 -11.96 -11.47
N LEU A 341 -0.87 -12.44 -11.36
CA LEU A 341 -1.54 -12.65 -10.08
C LEU A 341 -0.85 -13.74 -9.23
N PRO A 342 -0.53 -13.47 -7.95
CA PRO A 342 0.00 -14.50 -7.06
C PRO A 342 -1.07 -15.53 -6.70
N GLN A 343 -0.63 -16.75 -6.38
CA GLN A 343 -1.47 -17.74 -5.71
C GLN A 343 -1.92 -17.22 -4.33
N ARG A 344 -3.10 -17.65 -3.87
CA ARG A 344 -3.75 -17.20 -2.63
C ARG A 344 -3.99 -15.68 -2.59
N CYS A 345 -4.77 -15.20 -3.54
CA CYS A 345 -5.31 -13.83 -3.54
C CYS A 345 -6.84 -13.82 -3.78
N VAL A 346 -7.45 -12.67 -3.50
CA VAL A 346 -8.83 -12.36 -3.90
C VAL A 346 -8.80 -11.43 -5.10
N VAL A 347 -9.43 -11.83 -6.20
CA VAL A 347 -9.64 -10.99 -7.39
C VAL A 347 -11.06 -10.45 -7.33
N LEU A 348 -11.22 -9.13 -7.46
CA LEU A 348 -12.51 -8.45 -7.51
C LEU A 348 -12.69 -7.86 -8.92
N LEU A 349 -13.68 -8.38 -9.66
CA LEU A 349 -14.17 -7.76 -10.89
C LEU A 349 -15.39 -6.89 -10.54
N GLU A 350 -15.24 -5.57 -10.67
CA GLU A 350 -16.33 -4.63 -10.36
C GLU A 350 -17.19 -4.30 -11.59
N ASP A 351 -18.51 -4.24 -11.36
CA ASP A 351 -19.55 -3.80 -12.31
C ASP A 351 -19.49 -4.51 -13.68
N ILE A 352 -19.43 -5.84 -13.65
CA ILE A 352 -19.29 -6.69 -14.86
C ILE A 352 -20.44 -6.50 -15.87
N ASP A 353 -21.62 -6.05 -15.44
CA ASP A 353 -22.76 -5.72 -16.32
C ASP A 353 -22.53 -4.45 -17.18
N THR A 354 -21.58 -3.60 -16.82
CA THR A 354 -21.28 -2.35 -17.56
C THR A 354 -20.31 -2.54 -18.72
N ALA A 355 -19.56 -3.65 -18.74
CA ALA A 355 -18.45 -3.88 -19.67
C ALA A 355 -18.87 -4.31 -21.10
N GLY A 356 -20.17 -4.22 -21.44
CA GLY A 356 -20.69 -4.71 -22.73
C GLY A 356 -20.80 -6.23 -22.82
N LEU A 357 -20.72 -6.93 -21.69
CA LEU A 357 -20.88 -8.40 -21.55
C LEU A 357 -22.35 -8.85 -21.62
N THR A 358 -23.23 -7.97 -22.09
CA THR A 358 -24.67 -8.19 -22.14
C THR A 358 -25.06 -9.06 -23.33
N ASN A 359 -26.17 -9.80 -23.21
CA ASN A 359 -26.69 -10.81 -24.15
C ASN A 359 -26.85 -10.37 -25.63
N ALA A 360 -25.74 -10.13 -26.33
CA ALA A 360 -25.66 -9.82 -27.76
C ALA A 360 -26.02 -11.03 -28.66
N ARG A 361 -26.40 -12.17 -28.06
CA ARG A 361 -26.85 -13.39 -28.73
C ARG A 361 -28.36 -13.54 -28.81
N ASN A 362 -29.14 -12.79 -28.01
CA ASN A 362 -30.60 -12.84 -28.00
C ASN A 362 -31.27 -11.49 -28.36
N SER A 363 -30.50 -10.42 -28.57
CA SER A 363 -30.98 -9.26 -29.31
C SER A 363 -30.95 -9.57 -30.81
N GLU A 364 -32.06 -10.06 -31.34
CA GLU A 364 -32.30 -10.04 -32.78
C GLU A 364 -32.15 -8.60 -33.29
N ALA A 365 -31.22 -8.42 -34.23
CA ALA A 365 -31.04 -7.30 -35.16
C ALA A 365 -31.88 -6.02 -34.90
N SER A 366 -31.52 -5.23 -33.87
CA SER A 366 -31.77 -3.79 -33.89
C SER A 366 -30.71 -3.14 -34.79
N GLU A 367 -30.95 -3.12 -36.11
CA GLU A 367 -30.02 -2.58 -37.12
C GLU A 367 -29.80 -1.04 -37.03
N ASP A 368 -30.45 -0.36 -36.08
CA ASP A 368 -30.57 1.10 -36.02
C ASP A 368 -29.39 1.87 -35.39
N GLU A 369 -28.42 1.23 -34.72
CA GLU A 369 -27.22 1.94 -34.21
C GLU A 369 -26.00 1.92 -35.15
N ALA A 370 -26.10 1.28 -36.32
CA ALA A 370 -25.02 1.22 -37.32
C ALA A 370 -25.17 2.23 -38.48
N ALA A 371 -26.24 3.04 -38.50
CA ALA A 371 -26.61 3.87 -39.65
C ALA A 371 -26.19 5.34 -39.54
N VAL A 372 -25.40 5.78 -40.54
CA VAL A 372 -25.18 7.19 -40.95
C VAL A 372 -24.32 8.11 -40.05
N LYS A 373 -22.99 7.96 -40.21
CA LYS A 373 -22.09 9.12 -40.36
C LYS A 373 -21.52 9.19 -41.78
N LYS A 374 -22.37 9.56 -42.76
CA LYS A 374 -21.89 10.00 -44.09
C LYS A 374 -21.48 11.47 -44.03
N VAL A 375 -20.23 11.72 -43.67
CA VAL A 375 -19.59 13.03 -43.94
C VAL A 375 -19.37 13.11 -45.45
N GLN A 376 -20.02 14.07 -46.12
CA GLN A 376 -19.70 14.40 -47.50
C GLN A 376 -18.30 15.02 -47.56
N LYS A 377 -17.44 14.52 -48.45
CA LYS A 377 -16.12 15.08 -48.73
C LYS A 377 -15.93 15.22 -50.24
N ASP A 378 -15.21 16.25 -50.66
CA ASP A 378 -14.95 16.64 -52.05
C ASP A 378 -14.49 15.48 -52.97
N PRO A 379 -14.88 15.48 -54.26
CA PRO A 379 -14.58 14.40 -55.21
C PRO A 379 -13.16 14.46 -55.82
N SER A 380 -12.17 15.00 -55.13
CA SER A 380 -10.83 15.32 -55.68
C SER A 380 -9.63 14.62 -55.00
N GLN A 381 -9.85 13.52 -54.27
CA GLN A 381 -8.77 12.68 -53.71
C GLN A 381 -9.06 11.17 -53.89
N PRO A 382 -8.05 10.33 -54.19
CA PRO A 382 -8.23 8.89 -54.35
C PRO A 382 -8.58 8.21 -53.01
N PRO A 383 -9.34 7.09 -53.03
CA PRO A 383 -9.87 6.49 -51.82
C PRO A 383 -8.79 5.77 -51.00
N SER A 384 -8.47 6.30 -49.82
CA SER A 384 -7.87 5.48 -48.76
C SER A 384 -8.98 4.75 -48.00
N LEU A 385 -8.84 3.43 -47.88
CA LEU A 385 -9.75 2.58 -47.11
C LEU A 385 -9.57 2.82 -45.62
N VAL A 386 -10.17 3.88 -45.09
CA VAL A 386 -10.37 4.05 -43.65
C VAL A 386 -11.48 3.10 -43.22
N VAL A 387 -11.12 1.83 -43.02
CA VAL A 387 -11.90 0.91 -42.20
C VAL A 387 -12.04 1.59 -40.84
N GLY A 388 -13.27 1.98 -40.48
CA GLY A 388 -13.56 2.47 -39.14
C GLY A 388 -13.21 1.37 -38.15
N ALA A 389 -12.14 1.57 -37.37
CA ALA A 389 -11.73 0.59 -36.39
C ALA A 389 -12.92 0.32 -35.43
N PRO A 390 -13.24 -0.96 -35.12
CA PRO A 390 -14.15 -1.24 -34.02
C PRO A 390 -13.59 -0.60 -32.76
N ALA A 391 -14.46 -0.17 -31.83
CA ALA A 391 -14.08 0.63 -30.66
C ALA A 391 -12.95 -0.01 -29.84
N ALA A 392 -11.71 0.35 -30.15
CA ALA A 392 -10.50 -0.23 -29.60
C ALA A 392 -10.35 0.22 -28.14
N GLY A 393 -10.62 -0.68 -27.20
CA GLY A 393 -10.70 -0.39 -25.77
C GLY A 393 -11.94 -0.96 -25.05
N ARG A 394 -12.82 -1.72 -25.75
CA ARG A 394 -13.85 -2.54 -25.08
C ARG A 394 -13.43 -4.00 -25.03
N ILE A 395 -13.45 -4.57 -23.82
CA ILE A 395 -13.13 -5.97 -23.55
C ILE A 395 -14.26 -6.86 -24.11
N SER A 396 -13.91 -7.91 -24.85
CA SER A 396 -14.90 -8.86 -25.36
C SER A 396 -15.33 -9.85 -24.28
N LEU A 397 -16.55 -10.39 -24.34
CA LEU A 397 -16.95 -11.48 -23.43
C LEU A 397 -16.05 -12.71 -23.60
N SER A 398 -15.68 -13.04 -24.84
CA SER A 398 -14.67 -14.06 -25.14
C SER A 398 -13.35 -13.83 -24.41
N ALA A 399 -12.85 -12.59 -24.34
CA ALA A 399 -11.63 -12.23 -23.60
C ALA A 399 -11.75 -12.64 -22.13
N LEU A 400 -12.80 -12.18 -21.46
CA LEU A 400 -13.00 -12.46 -20.05
C LEU A 400 -13.16 -13.97 -19.80
N LEU A 401 -13.96 -14.67 -20.61
CA LEU A 401 -14.16 -16.11 -20.45
C LEU A 401 -12.87 -16.91 -20.67
N ASN A 402 -12.03 -16.52 -21.64
CA ASN A 402 -10.71 -17.12 -21.87
C ASN A 402 -9.76 -16.87 -20.70
N VAL A 403 -9.82 -15.71 -20.06
CA VAL A 403 -8.98 -15.37 -18.89
C VAL A 403 -9.43 -16.11 -17.62
N LEU A 404 -10.73 -16.31 -17.44
CA LEU A 404 -11.27 -17.00 -16.26
C LEU A 404 -11.13 -18.53 -16.33
N ASP A 405 -11.32 -19.12 -17.51
CA ASP A 405 -11.51 -20.57 -17.69
C ASP A 405 -10.57 -21.19 -18.75
N GLY A 406 -9.70 -20.40 -19.38
CA GLY A 406 -8.77 -20.88 -20.39
C GLY A 406 -7.78 -21.92 -19.86
N VAL A 407 -7.28 -22.78 -20.77
CA VAL A 407 -6.34 -23.87 -20.47
C VAL A 407 -5.00 -23.36 -19.87
N SER A 408 -4.66 -22.10 -20.10
CA SER A 408 -3.50 -21.40 -19.55
C SER A 408 -3.79 -20.56 -18.30
N SER A 409 -5.04 -20.52 -17.79
CA SER A 409 -5.40 -19.70 -16.63
C SER A 409 -4.74 -20.24 -15.36
N GLN A 410 -4.12 -19.36 -14.56
CA GLN A 410 -3.53 -19.75 -13.28
C GLN A 410 -4.60 -20.06 -12.21
N GLU A 411 -4.24 -20.98 -11.31
CA GLU A 411 -5.13 -21.55 -10.28
C GLU A 411 -4.80 -21.03 -8.86
N GLY A 412 -5.65 -21.38 -7.89
CA GLY A 412 -5.41 -21.11 -6.47
C GLY A 412 -5.72 -19.70 -6.01
N ARG A 413 -6.67 -19.05 -6.67
CA ARG A 413 -7.22 -17.72 -6.34
C ARG A 413 -8.72 -17.80 -6.10
N ILE A 414 -9.25 -16.82 -5.38
CA ILE A 414 -10.68 -16.59 -5.19
C ILE A 414 -11.10 -15.51 -6.18
N LEU A 415 -12.12 -15.77 -6.99
CA LEU A 415 -12.73 -14.77 -7.86
C LEU A 415 -14.04 -14.27 -7.24
N ILE A 416 -14.19 -12.96 -7.08
CA ILE A 416 -15.44 -12.31 -6.70
C ILE A 416 -15.83 -11.36 -7.84
N MET A 417 -17.05 -11.50 -8.34
CA MET A 417 -17.63 -10.62 -9.35
C MET A 417 -18.81 -9.85 -8.75
N THR A 418 -18.90 -8.55 -9.00
CA THR A 418 -20.06 -7.73 -8.58
C THR A 418 -20.85 -7.26 -9.80
N THR A 419 -22.17 -7.36 -9.72
CA THR A 419 -23.10 -6.85 -10.75
C THR A 419 -24.28 -6.14 -10.08
N ASN A 420 -24.85 -5.16 -10.76
CA ASN A 420 -26.13 -4.56 -10.36
C ASN A 420 -27.34 -5.27 -10.99
N HIS A 421 -27.12 -6.00 -12.09
CA HIS A 421 -28.14 -6.60 -12.94
C HIS A 421 -27.70 -8.01 -13.40
N ILE A 422 -28.14 -9.05 -12.69
CA ILE A 422 -27.82 -10.44 -13.06
C ILE A 422 -28.52 -10.86 -14.36
N ASP A 423 -29.70 -10.29 -14.64
CA ASP A 423 -30.50 -10.43 -15.86
C ASP A 423 -29.77 -10.00 -17.14
N LYS A 424 -28.76 -9.13 -17.00
CA LYS A 424 -27.95 -8.65 -18.12
C LYS A 424 -26.76 -9.53 -18.44
N LEU A 425 -26.39 -10.50 -17.60
CA LEU A 425 -25.20 -11.32 -17.80
C LEU A 425 -25.47 -12.48 -18.77
N ASP A 426 -24.45 -12.85 -19.55
CA ASP A 426 -24.47 -14.05 -20.40
C ASP A 426 -24.39 -15.32 -19.54
N GLU A 427 -25.22 -16.32 -19.87
CA GLU A 427 -25.29 -17.61 -19.17
C GLU A 427 -23.94 -18.35 -19.13
N ALA A 428 -23.08 -18.11 -20.13
CA ALA A 428 -21.73 -18.68 -20.17
C ALA A 428 -20.81 -18.15 -19.05
N LEU A 429 -21.08 -16.98 -18.47
CA LEU A 429 -20.29 -16.43 -17.37
C LEU A 429 -20.67 -17.04 -16.02
N ILE A 430 -21.96 -17.34 -15.82
CA ILE A 430 -22.52 -17.87 -14.55
C ILE A 430 -22.47 -19.40 -14.44
N ARG A 431 -21.87 -20.10 -15.41
CA ARG A 431 -21.76 -21.56 -15.42
C ARG A 431 -20.86 -22.08 -14.26
N PRO A 432 -21.19 -23.22 -13.63
CA PRO A 432 -20.32 -23.88 -12.65
C PRO A 432 -18.89 -24.08 -13.16
N GLY A 433 -17.90 -23.85 -12.28
CA GLY A 433 -16.48 -23.75 -12.64
C GLY A 433 -16.01 -22.32 -12.96
N ARG A 434 -16.92 -21.37 -13.20
CA ARG A 434 -16.66 -19.92 -13.33
C ARG A 434 -17.35 -19.14 -12.22
N VAL A 435 -18.60 -19.51 -11.92
CA VAL A 435 -19.35 -19.10 -10.73
C VAL A 435 -19.88 -20.36 -10.07
N ASP A 436 -19.48 -20.58 -8.81
CA ASP A 436 -19.87 -21.75 -8.02
C ASP A 436 -20.86 -21.39 -6.91
N MET A 437 -20.89 -20.12 -6.50
CA MET A 437 -21.84 -19.59 -5.51
C MET A 437 -22.36 -18.21 -5.94
N THR A 438 -23.67 -18.03 -5.89
CA THR A 438 -24.36 -16.77 -6.19
C THR A 438 -25.00 -16.22 -4.90
N ILE A 439 -24.78 -14.93 -4.60
CA ILE A 439 -25.34 -14.26 -3.41
C ILE A 439 -26.14 -13.06 -3.84
N GLN A 440 -27.43 -13.06 -3.48
CA GLN A 440 -28.33 -11.94 -3.69
C GLN A 440 -28.21 -10.93 -2.55
N PHE A 441 -27.95 -9.68 -2.92
CA PHE A 441 -28.04 -8.51 -2.05
C PHE A 441 -29.40 -7.84 -2.25
N GLN A 442 -30.28 -8.02 -1.28
CA GLN A 442 -31.60 -7.42 -1.26
C GLN A 442 -31.56 -5.99 -0.68
N LEU A 443 -32.69 -5.29 -0.74
CA LEU A 443 -32.89 -4.02 -0.03
C LEU A 443 -33.11 -4.30 1.47
N SER A 444 -33.02 -3.26 2.31
CA SER A 444 -32.99 -3.43 3.77
C SER A 444 -34.29 -4.05 4.30
N ASP A 445 -34.19 -5.16 5.00
CA ASP A 445 -35.26 -5.76 5.80
C ASP A 445 -35.23 -5.22 7.25
N ALA A 446 -36.20 -5.62 8.07
CA ALA A 446 -36.26 -5.18 9.47
C ALA A 446 -35.04 -5.65 10.29
N ALA A 447 -34.51 -6.85 10.04
CA ALA A 447 -33.34 -7.39 10.76
C ALA A 447 -32.06 -6.62 10.44
N MET A 448 -31.83 -6.29 9.17
CA MET A 448 -30.72 -5.44 8.71
C MET A 448 -30.86 -4.01 9.23
N MET A 449 -32.07 -3.44 9.22
CA MET A 449 -32.30 -2.11 9.80
C MET A 449 -32.07 -2.07 11.31
N ARG A 450 -32.47 -3.10 12.08
CA ARG A 450 -32.16 -3.24 13.52
C ARG A 450 -30.65 -3.29 13.74
N THR A 451 -29.95 -4.14 12.99
CA THR A 451 -28.49 -4.33 13.09
C THR A 451 -27.71 -3.08 12.66
N LEU A 452 -28.17 -2.36 11.63
CA LEU A 452 -27.58 -1.07 11.24
C LEU A 452 -27.78 -0.01 12.34
N PHE A 453 -28.96 0.07 12.94
CA PHE A 453 -29.23 1.02 14.03
C PHE A 453 -28.36 0.74 15.25
N THR A 454 -28.30 -0.52 15.72
CA THR A 454 -27.45 -0.88 16.85
C THR A 454 -25.97 -0.67 16.53
N SER A 455 -25.46 -1.17 15.40
CA SER A 455 -24.03 -1.03 15.03
C SER A 455 -23.52 0.41 14.85
N ILE A 456 -24.41 1.40 14.66
CA ILE A 456 -24.06 2.82 14.53
C ILE A 456 -24.16 3.58 15.87
N PHE A 457 -24.99 3.12 16.81
CA PHE A 457 -25.25 3.82 18.07
C PHE A 457 -24.75 3.10 19.33
N THR A 458 -24.40 1.81 19.25
CA THR A 458 -23.66 1.12 20.33
C THR A 458 -22.33 1.82 20.55
N THR A 459 -22.06 2.20 21.79
CA THR A 459 -20.85 2.91 22.21
C THR A 459 -19.63 2.00 22.11
N LEU A 460 -18.63 2.41 21.32
CA LEU A 460 -17.36 1.73 21.14
C LEU A 460 -16.23 2.47 21.88
N GLU A 461 -15.15 1.74 22.17
CA GLU A 461 -13.98 2.32 22.84
C GLU A 461 -13.38 3.46 22.00
N GLY A 462 -13.37 4.67 22.56
CA GLY A 462 -12.83 5.88 21.93
C GLY A 462 -13.86 6.82 21.30
N ASP A 463 -15.17 6.49 21.29
CA ASP A 463 -16.22 7.39 20.76
C ASP A 463 -16.38 8.69 21.58
N PHE A 464 -16.01 8.64 22.87
CA PHE A 464 -15.91 9.80 23.75
C PHE A 464 -14.44 10.08 24.09
N PRO A 465 -13.99 11.34 24.11
CA PRO A 465 -12.70 11.67 24.68
C PRO A 465 -12.71 11.25 26.16
N GLN A 466 -11.72 10.45 26.57
CA GLN A 466 -11.54 10.11 27.98
C GLN A 466 -11.62 11.39 28.81
N ALA A 467 -12.57 11.43 29.74
CA ALA A 467 -12.80 12.62 30.55
C ALA A 467 -11.47 12.97 31.23
N LYS A 468 -10.91 14.14 30.93
CA LYS A 468 -9.66 14.61 31.54
C LYS A 468 -9.89 14.60 33.03
N THR A 469 -9.33 13.61 33.73
CA THR A 469 -9.34 13.53 35.18
C THR A 469 -8.73 14.83 35.65
N THR A 470 -9.55 15.68 36.28
CA THR A 470 -9.13 17.01 36.71
C THR A 470 -8.17 16.83 37.88
N MET A 471 -6.89 16.64 37.54
CA MET A 471 -5.77 16.81 38.45
C MET A 471 -5.96 18.17 39.11
N ARG A 472 -6.42 18.17 40.36
CA ARG A 472 -6.50 19.37 41.16
C ARG A 472 -5.06 19.79 41.44
N ASP A 473 -4.64 20.90 40.84
CA ASP A 473 -3.34 21.53 41.08
C ASP A 473 -3.23 22.05 42.52
N SER A 474 -3.05 21.13 43.48
CA SER A 474 -2.70 21.45 44.85
C SER A 474 -1.24 21.94 44.89
N HIS A 475 -1.08 23.24 44.67
CA HIS A 475 0.18 23.95 44.84
C HIS A 475 0.72 23.76 46.27
N SER A 476 1.88 23.13 46.41
CA SER A 476 2.72 23.28 47.60
C SER A 476 4.20 23.26 47.21
N ASN A 477 4.88 24.39 47.43
CA ASN A 477 6.33 24.53 47.25
C ASN A 477 7.07 23.82 48.39
N GLY A 478 8.16 23.09 48.10
CA GLY A 478 8.95 22.43 49.15
C GLY A 478 10.24 21.75 48.66
N SER A 479 11.32 22.54 48.55
CA SER A 479 12.77 22.19 48.63
C SER A 479 13.27 20.74 48.44
N LEU A 480 14.22 20.59 47.51
CA LEU A 480 15.47 19.79 47.56
C LEU A 480 15.72 18.89 48.80
N GLN A 481 15.95 17.58 48.59
CA GLN A 481 17.27 16.93 48.83
C GLN A 481 17.32 15.43 48.42
N ASN A 482 18.56 14.90 48.33
CA ASN A 482 18.92 13.52 47.94
C ASN A 482 18.38 12.43 48.89
N GLY A 483 18.14 11.22 48.37
CA GLY A 483 18.17 10.02 49.23
C GLY A 483 17.62 8.70 48.70
N ARG A 484 18.48 7.92 48.04
CA ARG A 484 18.63 6.43 48.18
C ARG A 484 17.41 5.51 48.02
N ALA A 485 17.54 4.52 47.12
CA ALA A 485 16.53 3.50 46.85
C ALA A 485 16.14 2.63 48.07
N LYS A 486 14.85 2.29 48.16
CA LYS A 486 14.39 1.02 48.72
C LYS A 486 13.04 0.58 48.13
N SER A 487 12.91 -0.72 47.91
CA SER A 487 11.73 -1.42 47.38
C SER A 487 10.55 -1.44 48.36
N ILE A 488 9.33 -1.21 47.86
CA ILE A 488 8.08 -1.70 48.48
C ILE A 488 7.22 -2.34 47.38
N SER A 489 6.45 -3.35 47.79
CA SER A 489 5.66 -4.31 47.02
C SER A 489 4.52 -3.72 46.19
N ALA A 490 4.10 -4.48 45.17
CA ALA A 490 2.83 -4.29 44.50
C ALA A 490 1.68 -4.67 45.44
N GLU A 491 0.90 -3.68 45.87
CA GLU A 491 -0.46 -3.87 46.35
C GLU A 491 -1.40 -3.45 45.23
N LYS A 492 -2.20 -4.39 44.73
CA LYS A 492 -3.35 -4.05 43.86
C LYS A 492 -4.42 -3.43 44.75
N SER A 493 -4.69 -2.14 44.55
CA SER A 493 -5.80 -1.46 45.21
C SER A 493 -7.14 -1.96 44.67
N SER A 494 -8.02 -2.42 45.54
CA SER A 494 -9.37 -2.94 45.25
C SER A 494 -10.38 -1.88 44.74
N GLY A 495 -9.91 -0.72 44.28
CA GLY A 495 -10.74 0.37 43.77
C GLY A 495 -10.96 0.34 42.25
N ASP A 496 -10.05 -0.29 41.49
CA ASP A 496 -10.19 -0.37 40.03
C ASP A 496 -11.24 -1.41 39.60
N GLU A 497 -11.45 -2.46 40.40
CA GLU A 497 -12.46 -3.51 40.11
C GLU A 497 -13.90 -2.97 40.26
N GLN A 498 -14.16 -2.13 41.28
CA GLN A 498 -15.51 -1.56 41.52
C GLN A 498 -15.96 -0.56 40.44
N ASN A 499 -15.04 0.25 39.89
CA ASN A 499 -15.38 1.18 38.80
C ASN A 499 -15.66 0.42 37.48
N ALA A 500 -14.97 -0.69 37.23
CA ALA A 500 -15.18 -1.50 36.03
C ALA A 500 -16.59 -2.13 36.01
N ASP A 501 -17.05 -2.64 37.15
CA ASP A 501 -18.38 -3.24 37.31
C ASP A 501 -19.50 -2.20 37.07
N GLU A 502 -19.38 -0.99 37.61
CA GLU A 502 -20.36 0.10 37.41
C GLU A 502 -20.40 0.58 35.94
N GLU A 503 -19.24 0.70 35.28
CA GLU A 503 -19.17 1.04 33.85
C GLU A 503 -19.72 -0.08 32.94
N GLU A 504 -19.59 -1.36 33.32
CA GLU A 504 -20.16 -2.47 32.56
C GLU A 504 -21.71 -2.48 32.65
N GLU A 505 -22.27 -2.26 33.84
CA GLU A 505 -23.73 -2.18 34.02
C GLU A 505 -24.34 -0.95 33.31
N HIS A 506 -23.66 0.21 33.31
CA HIS A 506 -24.10 1.36 32.52
C HIS A 506 -24.13 1.05 31.02
N ARG A 507 -23.09 0.40 30.49
CA ARG A 507 -23.04 -0.01 29.07
C ARG A 507 -24.15 -1.00 28.71
N LYS A 508 -24.51 -1.94 29.60
CA LYS A 508 -25.65 -2.85 29.39
C LYS A 508 -26.98 -2.11 29.34
N LEU A 509 -27.19 -1.12 30.22
CA LEU A 509 -28.39 -0.27 30.22
C LEU A 509 -28.51 0.59 28.96
N GLU A 510 -27.41 1.18 28.49
CA GLU A 510 -27.37 1.92 27.22
C GLU A 510 -27.64 1.01 26.02
N ALA A 511 -26.99 -0.16 25.96
CA ALA A 511 -27.20 -1.13 24.88
C ALA A 511 -28.68 -1.56 24.78
N LYS A 512 -29.34 -1.81 25.91
CA LYS A 512 -30.77 -2.13 25.95
C LYS A 512 -31.65 -0.96 25.49
N LYS A 513 -31.34 0.27 25.89
CA LYS A 513 -32.05 1.47 25.42
C LYS A 513 -31.90 1.65 23.90
N ILE A 514 -30.72 1.38 23.35
CA ILE A 514 -30.45 1.42 21.90
C ILE A 514 -31.23 0.32 21.17
N GLU A 515 -31.37 -0.86 21.77
CA GLU A 515 -32.17 -1.96 21.22
C GLU A 515 -33.67 -1.63 21.18
N ASP A 516 -34.24 -1.08 22.27
CA ASP A 516 -35.64 -0.60 22.30
C ASP A 516 -35.88 0.49 21.23
N LEU A 517 -34.92 1.41 21.06
CA LEU A 517 -34.97 2.43 20.01
C LEU A 517 -34.86 1.81 18.61
N ALA A 518 -34.03 0.78 18.41
CA ALA A 518 -33.92 0.06 17.15
C ALA A 518 -35.24 -0.63 16.77
N GLU A 519 -35.98 -1.21 17.73
CA GLU A 519 -37.33 -1.73 17.48
C GLU A 519 -38.33 -0.65 17.10
N SER A 520 -38.27 0.53 17.73
CA SER A 520 -39.14 1.65 17.35
C SER A 520 -38.83 2.17 15.94
N PHE A 521 -37.54 2.20 15.57
CA PHE A 521 -37.05 2.63 14.26
C PHE A 521 -37.48 1.64 13.15
N THR A 522 -37.32 0.33 13.36
CA THR A 522 -37.68 -0.67 12.35
C THR A 522 -39.19 -0.71 12.10
N ARG A 523 -40.03 -0.61 13.14
CA ARG A 523 -41.50 -0.51 13.00
C ARG A 523 -41.96 0.77 12.26
N ALA A 524 -41.14 1.82 12.28
CA ALA A 524 -41.43 3.09 11.61
C ALA A 524 -41.01 3.11 10.12
N MET A 525 -40.19 2.14 9.68
CA MET A 525 -39.56 2.09 8.36
C MET A 525 -40.19 1.01 7.47
N PRO A 526 -40.46 1.28 6.18
CA PRO A 526 -40.95 0.25 5.26
C PRO A 526 -39.81 -0.68 4.81
N GLU A 527 -40.04 -1.99 4.97
CA GLU A 527 -39.13 -3.05 4.53
C GLU A 527 -38.97 -3.08 3.01
N GLY A 528 -37.77 -3.41 2.53
CA GLY A 528 -37.51 -3.65 1.10
C GLY A 528 -37.54 -2.40 0.20
N VAL A 529 -37.65 -1.19 0.75
CA VAL A 529 -37.74 0.08 -0.02
C VAL A 529 -36.41 0.85 -0.11
N PHE A 530 -35.55 0.72 0.91
CA PHE A 530 -34.32 1.50 1.05
C PHE A 530 -33.08 0.61 0.99
N SER A 531 -32.02 1.08 0.35
CA SER A 531 -30.74 0.40 0.38
C SER A 531 -30.04 0.59 1.75
N PRO A 532 -29.21 -0.37 2.18
CA PRO A 532 -28.44 -0.27 3.42
C PRO A 532 -27.60 1.01 3.53
N ALA A 533 -27.00 1.46 2.42
CA ALA A 533 -26.25 2.71 2.37
C ALA A 533 -27.11 3.97 2.61
N GLU A 534 -28.39 3.95 2.23
CA GLU A 534 -29.31 5.07 2.46
C GLU A 534 -29.80 5.12 3.91
N VAL A 535 -30.11 3.96 4.48
CA VAL A 535 -30.42 3.82 5.92
C VAL A 535 -29.21 4.27 6.75
N GLN A 536 -28.02 3.75 6.45
CA GLN A 536 -26.76 4.19 7.06
C GLN A 536 -26.55 5.71 6.88
N GLY A 537 -26.80 6.24 5.68
CA GLY A 537 -26.67 7.67 5.37
C GLY A 537 -27.65 8.57 6.15
N TYR A 538 -28.85 8.06 6.49
CA TYR A 538 -29.79 8.73 7.40
C TYR A 538 -29.28 8.70 8.84
N LEU A 539 -28.94 7.51 9.36
CA LEU A 539 -28.47 7.35 10.74
C LEU A 539 -27.19 8.18 11.00
N LEU A 540 -26.29 8.27 10.02
CA LEU A 540 -25.09 9.11 10.06
C LEU A 540 -25.34 10.63 10.03
N LYS A 541 -26.57 11.11 9.80
CA LYS A 541 -26.94 12.53 10.06
C LYS A 541 -27.26 12.78 11.53
N HIS A 542 -27.70 11.75 12.26
CA HIS A 542 -28.14 11.82 13.65
C HIS A 542 -27.15 11.15 14.61
N LYS A 543 -25.84 11.14 14.29
CA LYS A 543 -24.78 10.34 14.97
C LYS A 543 -24.78 10.40 16.50
N ARG A 544 -25.20 11.51 17.09
CA ARG A 544 -25.19 11.77 18.54
C ARG A 544 -26.60 11.73 19.17
N SER A 545 -27.63 11.39 18.41
CA SER A 545 -29.04 11.55 18.81
C SER A 545 -29.95 10.41 18.29
N PRO A 546 -29.77 9.16 18.79
CA PRO A 546 -30.57 8.00 18.35
C PRO A 546 -32.08 8.19 18.57
N GLU A 547 -32.48 8.91 19.61
CA GLU A 547 -33.90 9.22 19.88
C GLU A 547 -34.54 10.10 18.81
N ILE A 548 -33.78 11.02 18.20
CA ILE A 548 -34.26 11.87 17.10
C ILE A 548 -34.34 11.03 15.83
N ALA A 549 -33.31 10.21 15.57
CA ALA A 549 -33.28 9.30 14.43
C ALA A 549 -34.51 8.37 14.40
N ALA A 550 -34.87 7.77 15.55
CA ALA A 550 -36.04 6.90 15.69
C ALA A 550 -37.36 7.67 15.47
N ARG A 551 -37.49 8.89 16.02
CA ARG A 551 -38.71 9.70 15.94
C ARG A 551 -38.98 10.27 14.54
N GLU A 552 -37.92 10.69 13.83
CA GLU A 552 -38.05 11.33 12.52
C GLU A 552 -38.05 10.34 11.34
N ALA A 553 -37.72 9.06 11.58
CA ALA A 553 -37.61 8.01 10.55
C ALA A 553 -38.87 7.89 9.67
N ALA A 554 -40.06 7.83 10.27
CA ALA A 554 -41.33 7.72 9.53
C ALA A 554 -41.62 8.93 8.64
N LYS A 555 -41.12 10.12 9.00
CA LYS A 555 -41.22 11.33 8.18
C LYS A 555 -40.20 11.29 7.05
N TRP A 556 -38.93 11.04 7.38
CA TRP A 556 -37.85 10.94 6.40
C TRP A 556 -38.13 9.88 5.31
N ALA A 557 -38.70 8.73 5.68
CA ALA A 557 -39.09 7.68 4.75
C ALA A 557 -40.13 8.17 3.73
N LYS A 558 -41.18 8.87 4.19
CA LYS A 558 -42.23 9.43 3.33
C LYS A 558 -41.66 10.50 2.40
N ASP A 559 -40.94 11.48 2.96
CA ASP A 559 -40.33 12.58 2.21
C ASP A 559 -39.41 12.05 1.10
N THR A 560 -38.58 11.03 1.40
CA THR A 560 -37.66 10.39 0.44
C THR A 560 -38.39 9.60 -0.65
N ILE A 561 -39.48 8.89 -0.30
CA ILE A 561 -40.30 8.17 -1.30
C ILE A 561 -41.00 9.15 -2.24
N GLU A 562 -41.51 10.28 -1.73
CA GLU A 562 -42.09 11.32 -2.57
C GLU A 562 -41.06 12.00 -3.47
N GLU A 563 -39.87 12.30 -2.96
CA GLU A 563 -38.78 12.89 -3.76
C GLU A 563 -38.38 11.94 -4.90
N ARG A 564 -38.27 10.63 -4.63
CA ARG A 564 -38.01 9.60 -5.65
C ARG A 564 -39.11 9.56 -6.71
N LYS A 565 -40.40 9.59 -6.33
CA LYS A 565 -41.52 9.62 -7.28
C LYS A 565 -41.45 10.84 -8.20
N LYS A 566 -41.26 12.03 -7.62
CA LYS A 566 -41.12 13.30 -8.37
C LYS A 566 -39.93 13.25 -9.33
N LYS A 567 -38.76 12.72 -8.90
CA LYS A 567 -37.59 12.53 -9.77
C LYS A 567 -37.85 11.55 -10.91
N LYS A 568 -38.49 10.40 -10.62
CA LYS A 568 -38.82 9.40 -11.63
C LYS A 568 -39.80 9.94 -12.68
N GLU A 569 -40.85 10.64 -12.25
CA GLU A 569 -41.79 11.33 -13.15
C GLU A 569 -41.08 12.40 -14.01
N GLU A 570 -40.10 13.11 -13.44
CA GLU A 570 -39.29 14.08 -14.18
C GLU A 570 -38.35 13.41 -15.21
N GLU A 571 -37.74 12.29 -14.86
CA GLU A 571 -36.90 11.48 -15.76
C GLU A 571 -37.72 10.83 -16.87
N GLU A 572 -38.87 10.23 -16.57
CA GLU A 572 -39.81 9.69 -17.57
C GLU A 572 -40.31 10.78 -18.51
N ARG A 573 -40.55 12.00 -18.01
CA ARG A 573 -40.87 13.17 -18.84
C ARG A 573 -39.69 13.62 -19.71
N LYS A 574 -38.44 13.55 -19.22
CA LYS A 574 -37.22 13.89 -19.98
C LYS A 574 -36.91 12.84 -21.05
N THR A 575 -37.06 11.56 -20.76
CA THR A 575 -36.84 10.47 -21.73
C THR A 575 -37.92 10.49 -22.81
N ARG A 576 -39.19 10.72 -22.46
CA ARG A 576 -40.25 10.86 -23.46
C ARG A 576 -40.00 12.05 -24.40
N LYS A 577 -39.60 13.21 -23.87
CA LYS A 577 -39.19 14.36 -24.71
C LYS A 577 -38.01 14.03 -25.62
N ARG A 578 -36.97 13.35 -25.12
CA ARG A 578 -35.84 12.91 -25.97
C ARG A 578 -36.26 11.94 -27.07
N LEU A 579 -37.22 11.06 -26.82
CA LEU A 579 -37.78 10.15 -27.83
C LEU A 579 -38.62 10.91 -28.86
N GLU A 580 -39.45 11.86 -28.43
CA GLU A 580 -40.21 12.78 -29.29
C GLU A 580 -39.25 13.61 -30.18
N ASP A 581 -38.22 14.24 -29.59
CA ASP A 581 -37.19 15.01 -30.30
C ASP A 581 -36.39 14.14 -31.29
N ALA A 582 -36.03 12.91 -30.91
CA ALA A 582 -35.33 11.97 -31.78
C ALA A 582 -36.19 11.51 -32.96
N GLN A 583 -37.48 11.22 -32.75
CA GLN A 583 -38.41 10.89 -33.84
C GLN A 583 -38.57 12.06 -34.82
N VAL A 584 -38.71 13.29 -34.31
CA VAL A 584 -38.76 14.49 -35.16
C VAL A 584 -37.46 14.67 -35.95
N ALA A 585 -36.30 14.42 -35.33
CA ALA A 585 -35.01 14.48 -36.02
C ALA A 585 -34.89 13.43 -37.14
N VAL A 586 -35.35 12.19 -36.90
CA VAL A 586 -35.37 11.13 -37.92
C VAL A 586 -36.32 11.48 -39.07
N MET A 587 -37.55 11.91 -38.79
CA MET A 587 -38.51 12.35 -39.82
C MET A 587 -37.96 13.54 -40.63
N THR A 588 -37.31 14.50 -39.97
CA THR A 588 -36.69 15.65 -40.66
C THR A 588 -35.52 15.21 -41.53
N ALA A 589 -34.70 14.24 -41.08
CA ALA A 589 -33.62 13.68 -41.87
C ALA A 589 -34.12 12.87 -43.08
N GLN A 590 -35.20 12.10 -42.92
CA GLN A 590 -35.88 11.39 -44.01
C GLN A 590 -36.44 12.37 -45.06
N ALA A 591 -37.23 13.37 -44.63
CA ALA A 591 -37.77 14.39 -45.54
C ALA A 591 -36.67 15.21 -46.25
N ALA A 592 -35.53 15.45 -45.60
CA ALA A 592 -34.36 16.09 -46.22
C ALA A 592 -33.64 15.16 -47.23
N ALA A 593 -33.64 13.84 -46.99
CA ALA A 593 -33.12 12.86 -47.94
C ALA A 593 -34.04 12.72 -49.17
N GLU A 594 -35.35 12.66 -48.98
CA GLU A 594 -36.34 12.63 -50.07
C GLU A 594 -36.24 13.86 -50.97
N LYS A 595 -36.19 15.07 -50.40
CA LYS A 595 -35.99 16.31 -51.17
C LYS A 595 -34.67 16.34 -51.94
N ARG A 596 -33.61 15.70 -51.43
CA ARG A 596 -32.34 15.55 -52.15
C ARG A 596 -32.45 14.56 -53.33
N ILE A 597 -33.22 13.49 -53.18
CA ILE A 597 -33.50 12.53 -54.26
C ILE A 597 -34.35 13.19 -55.35
N GLU A 598 -35.37 13.96 -54.96
CA GLU A 598 -36.26 14.65 -55.90
C GLU A 598 -35.55 15.78 -56.66
N ALA A 599 -34.70 16.56 -55.99
CA ALA A 599 -33.82 17.54 -56.63
C ALA A 599 -32.80 16.88 -57.57
N GLY A 600 -32.29 15.69 -57.20
CA GLY A 600 -31.41 14.89 -58.05
C GLY A 600 -32.09 14.45 -59.35
N LYS A 601 -33.35 13.98 -59.27
CA LYS A 601 -34.14 13.60 -60.46
C LYS A 601 -34.42 14.79 -61.38
N LYS A 602 -34.83 15.94 -60.84
CA LYS A 602 -35.04 17.15 -61.66
C LYS A 602 -33.78 17.59 -62.40
N ALA A 603 -32.62 17.54 -61.75
CA ALA A 603 -31.34 17.85 -62.41
C ALA A 603 -30.87 16.78 -63.43
N GLU A 604 -31.49 15.60 -63.44
CA GLU A 604 -31.25 14.53 -64.42
C GLU A 604 -32.23 14.63 -65.60
N ASP A 605 -33.47 15.05 -65.37
CA ASP A 605 -34.47 15.35 -66.40
C ASP A 605 -34.12 16.66 -67.15
N ASP A 606 -33.79 17.75 -66.44
CA ASP A 606 -33.29 19.02 -67.03
C ASP A 606 -32.05 18.81 -67.91
N LYS A 607 -31.28 17.74 -67.67
CA LYS A 607 -30.12 17.35 -68.49
C LYS A 607 -30.51 16.63 -69.77
N LYS A 608 -31.52 15.77 -69.74
CA LYS A 608 -32.03 15.08 -70.94
C LYS A 608 -32.66 16.06 -71.92
N ASP A 609 -33.44 17.01 -71.41
CA ASP A 609 -34.05 18.06 -72.24
C ASP A 609 -32.99 18.98 -72.89
N SER A 610 -31.75 19.02 -72.34
CA SER A 610 -30.63 19.78 -72.92
C SER A 610 -29.77 19.02 -73.94
N ASP A 611 -29.88 17.67 -74.02
CA ASP A 611 -29.14 16.84 -74.98
C ASP A 611 -29.96 16.50 -76.25
N ASP A 612 -31.28 16.77 -76.27
CA ASP A 612 -32.20 16.52 -77.39
C ASP A 612 -32.62 17.80 -78.18
N SER A 613 -31.85 18.91 -78.04
CA SER A 613 -32.11 20.22 -78.68
C SER A 613 -31.04 20.64 -79.71
#